data_AF-A0A945E1Q4-F1
#
_entry.id   AF-A0A945E1Q4-F1
#
_cell.length_a   1.000
_cell.length_b   1.000
_cell.length_c   1.000
_cell.angle_alpha   90.00
_cell.angle_beta   90.00
_cell.angle_gamma   90.00
#
_symmetry.space_group_name_H-M   'P 1'
#
loop_
_entity.id
_entity.type
_entity.pdbx_description
1 polymer ?
#
loop_
_entity_poly.entity_id
_entity_poly.type
_entity_poly.pdbx_seq_one_letter_code
_entity_poly.pdbx_strand_id
1 'polypeptide(L)'
;MEPWQHFYKTLKKSRLNKIEITNLNNKKKPIIVFSACQNKKNKGDSKFNGGIKLQNLWVKILRDHGYDAYIMTYDGKHANWLIDHQPHISYKRLSNLKNNHENIHYVTTWLNADSFINLADKIYYFDAEISHTLSSQREVLRKLFKKNKIIKVGTHSKTQVGWYLQNQNLSPNFINEWSDIKIWKQNSNKRVLGKIGYMNEEKNTKTEINEIKQVCELHGIDVDFIEINGDEKKVISQMQSCDIFLGMNQGKNILWGEGCPRSQQEAMHTGCAVIAYDVIGNREYIFDDITGCMIENKRSDLMALKIIEIINNKKFKEKIRKNGYEFIKNVFSENGKIKLLEKFLDLEKEEEDKYVANLDELKFVFKSAIFLTDSEVRSLQKYAKKTKGSILEIGAAYGASSSLLLAHSSENKKVFSIDPFIKDSEGLFKATANKCKKNVNRFLKNVNLEKKYKNWQLIEKYSDDAVKNWKRKIGLLFIDGNHKYDFVKNDFENWIKFIPKDGYILIHDSCNKNLINKNKYKFGWYGPSKLAKELRSDKRVKLIEESSSLSIWKKK
;
A
#
# COMPACT_ATOMS: atom_id res chain seq x y z
N MET A 1 -27.88 54.87 22.31
CA MET A 1 -27.30 53.60 22.80
C MET A 1 -26.75 52.85 21.60
N GLU A 2 -25.44 52.63 21.57
CA GLU A 2 -24.61 52.35 20.39
C GLU A 2 -24.85 50.99 19.67
N PRO A 3 -24.68 50.90 18.33
CA PRO A 3 -24.87 49.70 17.49
C PRO A 3 -23.91 48.51 17.73
N TRP A 4 -23.08 48.56 18.76
CA TRP A 4 -22.06 47.54 19.06
C TRP A 4 -22.57 46.35 19.89
N GLN A 5 -23.76 46.44 20.49
CA GLN A 5 -24.31 45.38 21.34
C GLN A 5 -25.00 44.23 20.57
N HIS A 6 -25.34 44.43 19.29
CA HIS A 6 -25.87 43.34 18.44
C HIS A 6 -24.75 42.45 17.88
N PHE A 7 -23.56 43.02 17.62
CA PHE A 7 -22.39 42.28 17.13
C PHE A 7 -21.80 41.31 18.18
N TYR A 8 -21.94 41.63 19.47
CA TYR A 8 -21.42 40.80 20.57
C TYR A 8 -22.32 39.59 20.95
N LYS A 9 -23.59 39.57 20.51
CA LYS A 9 -24.49 38.41 20.73
C LYS A 9 -24.40 37.34 19.65
N THR A 10 -23.80 37.63 18.50
CA THR A 10 -23.67 36.68 17.37
C THR A 10 -22.32 35.95 17.31
N LEU A 11 -21.34 36.34 18.15
CA LEU A 11 -19.99 35.75 18.18
C LEU A 11 -19.73 34.73 19.31
N LYS A 12 -20.75 34.30 20.04
CA LYS A 12 -20.67 33.16 20.98
C LYS A 12 -21.75 32.13 20.69
N LYS A 13 -21.45 31.25 19.72
CA LYS A 13 -21.77 29.80 19.71
C LYS A 13 -21.51 29.25 18.29
N SER A 14 -20.23 29.14 17.90
CA SER A 14 -19.91 27.94 17.11
C SER A 14 -20.00 26.79 18.11
N ARG A 15 -21.08 26.01 18.01
CA ARG A 15 -21.23 24.77 18.79
C ARG A 15 -20.03 23.89 18.44
N LEU A 16 -19.03 23.88 19.32
CA LEU A 16 -18.04 22.80 19.36
C LEU A 16 -18.84 21.54 19.69
N ASN A 17 -18.99 20.65 18.71
CA ASN A 17 -19.73 19.41 18.89
C ASN A 17 -18.90 18.49 19.80
N LYS A 18 -19.60 17.85 20.75
CA LYS A 18 -19.04 16.85 21.66
C LYS A 18 -19.50 15.49 21.13
N ILE A 19 -18.60 14.74 20.49
CA ILE A 19 -18.81 13.32 20.26
C ILE A 19 -18.04 12.59 21.35
N GLU A 20 -18.65 12.48 22.54
CA GLU A 20 -18.15 11.60 23.59
C GLU A 20 -18.72 10.20 23.32
N ILE A 21 -17.88 9.29 22.80
CA ILE A 21 -18.25 7.88 22.69
C ILE A 21 -17.78 7.15 23.95
N THR A 22 -18.72 6.43 24.55
CA THR A 22 -18.62 5.72 25.84
C THR A 22 -18.21 4.25 25.71
N ASN A 23 -18.05 3.71 24.50
CA ASN A 23 -17.75 2.29 24.31
C ASN A 23 -16.39 2.06 23.66
N LEU A 24 -15.41 1.67 24.48
CA LEU A 24 -14.18 0.99 24.05
C LEU A 24 -14.57 -0.42 23.61
N ASN A 25 -14.45 -0.72 22.31
CA ASN A 25 -14.78 -2.04 21.79
C ASN A 25 -13.49 -2.81 21.49
N ASN A 26 -13.28 -3.89 22.25
CA ASN A 26 -12.17 -4.86 22.23
C ASN A 26 -10.88 -4.49 22.98
N LYS A 27 -10.75 -5.04 24.19
CA LYS A 27 -9.53 -5.17 25.03
C LYS A 27 -8.31 -5.85 24.36
N LYS A 28 -8.28 -6.04 23.03
CA LYS A 28 -7.22 -6.76 22.31
C LYS A 28 -6.43 -5.93 21.30
N LYS A 29 -6.87 -4.73 20.91
CA LYS A 29 -6.15 -3.88 19.94
C LYS A 29 -5.61 -2.62 20.63
N PRO A 30 -4.43 -2.12 20.24
CA PRO A 30 -3.89 -0.88 20.79
C PRO A 30 -4.76 0.32 20.41
N ILE A 31 -4.77 1.33 21.29
CA ILE A 31 -5.42 2.62 21.04
C ILE A 31 -4.44 3.50 20.29
N ILE A 32 -4.90 4.16 19.23
CA ILE A 32 -4.03 4.99 18.37
C ILE A 32 -4.46 6.44 18.51
N VAL A 33 -3.53 7.33 18.83
CA VAL A 33 -3.85 8.74 19.07
C VAL A 33 -2.98 9.64 18.23
N PHE A 34 -3.62 10.51 17.43
CA PHE A 34 -2.98 11.52 16.59
C PHE A 34 -3.05 12.89 17.25
N SER A 35 -2.01 13.71 17.15
CA SER A 35 -2.05 15.05 17.74
C SER A 35 -1.07 16.03 17.13
N ALA A 36 -1.45 17.30 17.13
CA ALA A 36 -0.54 18.45 17.03
C ALA A 36 -0.67 19.41 18.25
N CYS A 37 -1.31 18.96 19.34
CA CYS A 37 -1.59 19.76 20.53
C CYS A 37 -0.32 20.11 21.28
N GLN A 38 -0.04 21.41 21.41
CA GLN A 38 1.14 21.91 22.11
C GLN A 38 0.85 22.16 23.59
N ASN A 39 -0.26 22.84 23.90
CA ASN A 39 -0.62 23.25 25.27
C ASN A 39 -2.09 23.71 25.37
N LYS A 40 -2.51 24.22 26.54
CA LYS A 40 -3.88 24.70 26.80
C LYS A 40 -4.32 25.85 25.89
N LYS A 41 -3.38 26.67 25.41
CA LYS A 41 -3.67 27.79 24.48
C LYS A 41 -3.70 27.27 23.04
N ASN A 42 -2.70 26.49 22.65
CA ASN A 42 -2.57 25.87 21.32
C ASN A 42 -3.10 24.43 21.38
N LYS A 43 -4.43 24.30 21.36
CA LYS A 43 -5.14 23.07 21.67
C LYS A 43 -5.03 21.96 20.64
N GLY A 44 -4.53 22.25 19.44
CA GLY A 44 -4.42 21.31 18.32
C GLY A 44 -5.67 21.22 17.43
N ASP A 45 -6.60 22.17 17.51
CA ASP A 45 -7.86 22.21 16.75
C ASP A 45 -7.91 23.29 15.65
N SER A 46 -6.74 23.67 15.12
CA SER A 46 -6.61 24.71 14.10
C SER A 46 -7.51 24.46 12.89
N LYS A 47 -8.24 25.51 12.47
CA LYS A 47 -9.08 25.49 11.26
C LYS A 47 -8.23 25.54 10.00
N PHE A 48 -8.74 24.94 8.92
CA PHE A 48 -8.15 25.02 7.58
C PHE A 48 -6.69 24.55 7.53
N ASN A 49 -6.37 23.54 8.35
CA ASN A 49 -5.01 23.01 8.48
C ASN A 49 -4.91 21.64 7.79
N GLY A 50 -4.04 21.54 6.78
CA GLY A 50 -3.82 20.30 6.01
C GLY A 50 -3.32 19.12 6.85
N GLY A 51 -2.51 19.37 7.87
CA GLY A 51 -2.04 18.35 8.81
C GLY A 51 -3.15 17.80 9.70
N ILE A 52 -4.03 18.67 10.22
CA ILE A 52 -5.21 18.23 10.99
C ILE A 52 -6.19 17.45 10.11
N LYS A 53 -6.35 17.86 8.85
CA LYS A 53 -7.14 17.09 7.87
C LYS A 53 -6.55 15.70 7.64
N LEU A 54 -5.23 15.61 7.48
CA LEU A 54 -4.53 14.32 7.33
C LEU A 54 -4.78 13.41 8.54
N GLN A 55 -4.69 13.94 9.76
CA GLN A 55 -4.97 13.18 10.98
C GLN A 55 -6.41 12.65 11.00
N ASN A 56 -7.40 13.44 10.53
CA ASN A 56 -8.78 12.96 10.39
C ASN A 56 -8.89 11.82 9.38
N LEU A 57 -8.24 11.92 8.22
CA LEU A 57 -8.23 10.85 7.22
C LEU A 57 -7.64 9.55 7.79
N TRP A 58 -6.53 9.65 8.53
CA TRP A 58 -5.88 8.50 9.15
C TRP A 58 -6.75 7.85 10.24
N VAL A 59 -7.33 8.65 11.12
CA VAL A 59 -8.24 8.14 12.16
C VAL A 59 -9.45 7.48 11.50
N LYS A 60 -10.01 8.06 10.44
CA LYS A 60 -11.14 7.49 9.71
C LYS A 60 -10.84 6.10 9.20
N ILE A 61 -9.77 5.95 8.41
CA ILE A 61 -9.45 4.66 7.80
C ILE A 61 -9.09 3.60 8.85
N LEU A 62 -8.41 3.98 9.95
CA LEU A 62 -8.14 3.06 11.05
C LEU A 62 -9.44 2.57 11.71
N ARG A 63 -10.40 3.48 11.96
CA ARG A 63 -11.68 3.14 12.57
C ARG A 63 -12.54 2.27 11.64
N ASP A 64 -12.55 2.57 10.34
CA ASP A 64 -13.23 1.75 9.34
C ASP A 64 -12.69 0.30 9.30
N HIS A 65 -11.45 0.07 9.77
CA HIS A 65 -10.81 -1.25 9.89
C HIS A 65 -10.80 -1.79 11.34
N GLY A 66 -11.61 -1.20 12.21
CA GLY A 66 -11.87 -1.68 13.57
C GLY A 66 -10.73 -1.45 14.55
N TYR A 67 -9.95 -0.37 14.38
CA TYR A 67 -9.03 0.13 15.39
C TYR A 67 -9.67 1.24 16.23
N ASP A 68 -9.31 1.31 17.51
CA ASP A 68 -9.70 2.41 18.39
C ASP A 68 -8.74 3.60 18.18
N ALA A 69 -9.06 4.45 17.20
CA ALA A 69 -8.27 5.63 16.86
C ALA A 69 -8.99 6.95 17.19
N TYR A 70 -8.21 7.96 17.62
CA TYR A 70 -8.68 9.27 18.08
C TYR A 70 -7.73 10.40 17.69
N ILE A 71 -8.26 11.63 17.61
CA ILE A 71 -7.46 12.86 17.54
C ILE A 71 -7.40 13.49 18.93
N MET A 72 -6.21 13.79 19.45
CA MET A 72 -6.07 14.52 20.71
C MET A 72 -6.11 16.03 20.49
N THR A 73 -7.02 16.69 21.20
CA THR A 73 -6.93 18.12 21.46
C THR A 73 -6.92 18.36 22.95
N TYR A 74 -6.48 19.54 23.40
CA TYR A 74 -6.33 19.78 24.84
C TYR A 74 -7.65 19.56 25.60
N ASP A 75 -8.77 20.03 25.06
CA ASP A 75 -10.10 19.93 25.67
C ASP A 75 -11.01 18.86 25.03
N GLY A 76 -10.51 18.09 24.07
CA GLY A 76 -11.25 17.04 23.36
C GLY A 76 -12.31 17.58 22.39
N LYS A 77 -12.19 18.86 21.99
CA LYS A 77 -13.09 19.50 21.04
C LYS A 77 -12.38 19.77 19.71
N HIS A 78 -13.18 20.07 18.69
CA HIS A 78 -12.69 20.41 17.37
C HIS A 78 -13.53 21.51 16.74
N ALA A 79 -12.91 22.31 15.87
CA ALA A 79 -13.60 23.28 15.06
C ALA A 79 -14.38 22.60 13.91
N ASN A 80 -15.63 23.01 13.67
CA ASN A 80 -16.46 22.42 12.63
C ASN A 80 -16.16 23.01 11.23
N TRP A 81 -15.16 22.46 10.54
CA TRP A 81 -14.79 22.87 9.16
C TRP A 81 -14.57 21.73 8.16
N LEU A 82 -14.41 20.48 8.60
CA LEU A 82 -14.43 19.28 7.77
C LEU A 82 -15.85 18.70 7.71
N ILE A 83 -16.18 18.02 6.61
CA ILE A 83 -17.44 17.30 6.44
C ILE A 83 -17.49 16.08 7.36
N ASP A 84 -16.36 15.41 7.56
CA ASP A 84 -16.26 14.18 8.34
C ASP A 84 -15.15 14.26 9.39
N HIS A 85 -15.47 14.91 10.52
CA HIS A 85 -14.59 14.93 11.68
C HIS A 85 -14.62 13.61 12.41
N GLN A 86 -13.44 13.12 12.75
CA GLN A 86 -13.29 11.91 13.54
C GLN A 86 -13.34 12.18 15.05
N PRO A 87 -13.55 11.15 15.89
CA PRO A 87 -13.64 11.31 17.34
C PRO A 87 -12.38 11.93 17.96
N HIS A 88 -12.60 12.85 18.89
CA HIS A 88 -11.53 13.54 19.61
C HIS A 88 -11.44 13.05 21.07
N ILE A 89 -10.22 13.05 21.63
CA ILE A 89 -9.94 12.74 23.02
C ILE A 89 -9.25 13.94 23.69
N SER A 90 -9.64 14.26 24.93
CA SER A 90 -9.01 15.35 25.68
C SER A 90 -7.69 14.91 26.29
N TYR A 91 -6.78 15.85 26.51
CA TYR A 91 -5.53 15.61 27.24
C TYR A 91 -5.80 14.93 28.59
N LYS A 92 -6.78 15.43 29.37
CA LYS A 92 -7.17 14.85 30.66
C LYS A 92 -7.59 13.38 30.54
N ARG A 93 -8.39 13.03 29.54
CA ARG A 93 -8.85 11.65 29.33
C ARG A 93 -7.71 10.74 28.90
N LEU A 94 -6.86 11.20 27.98
CA LEU A 94 -5.70 10.41 27.54
C LEU A 94 -4.71 10.15 28.68
N SER A 95 -4.46 11.14 29.54
CA SER A 95 -3.63 10.94 30.74
C SER A 95 -4.20 9.88 31.67
N ASN A 96 -5.51 9.79 31.82
CA ASN A 96 -6.15 8.74 32.62
C ASN A 96 -6.01 7.36 31.97
N LEU A 97 -6.16 7.24 30.65
CA LEU A 97 -5.96 5.97 29.94
C LEU A 97 -4.52 5.47 30.05
N LYS A 98 -3.55 6.39 29.95
CA LYS A 98 -2.13 6.07 30.16
C LYS A 98 -1.88 5.47 31.55
N ASN A 99 -2.45 6.07 32.59
CA ASN A 99 -2.31 5.57 33.96
C ASN A 99 -2.94 4.19 34.19
N ASN A 100 -3.88 3.78 33.33
CA ASN A 100 -4.50 2.46 33.36
C ASN A 100 -3.71 1.39 32.57
N HIS A 101 -2.47 1.69 32.14
CA HIS A 101 -1.58 0.78 31.41
C HIS A 101 -2.15 0.23 30.09
N GLU A 102 -2.96 1.03 29.38
CA GLU A 102 -3.41 0.65 28.04
C GLU A 102 -2.26 0.75 27.01
N ASN A 103 -2.26 -0.15 26.03
CA ASN A 103 -1.29 -0.11 24.94
C ASN A 103 -1.66 1.01 23.96
N ILE A 104 -1.00 2.17 24.07
CA ILE A 104 -1.32 3.37 23.28
C ILE A 104 -0.19 3.69 22.30
N HIS A 105 -0.53 3.81 21.02
CA HIS A 105 0.34 4.26 19.95
C HIS A 105 0.15 5.77 19.75
N TYR A 106 1.17 6.55 20.10
CA TYR A 106 1.15 8.00 19.99
C TYR A 106 1.75 8.43 18.65
N VAL A 107 0.97 9.14 17.84
CA VAL A 107 1.39 9.62 16.52
C VAL A 107 1.32 11.13 16.46
N THR A 108 2.40 11.77 16.02
CA THR A 108 2.42 13.23 15.83
C THR A 108 2.97 13.60 14.46
N THR A 109 2.37 14.63 13.86
CA THR A 109 2.88 15.30 12.65
C THR A 109 3.60 16.61 12.98
N TRP A 110 3.78 16.91 14.27
CA TRP A 110 4.32 18.18 14.75
C TRP A 110 5.19 17.97 15.98
N LEU A 111 6.50 18.21 15.86
CA LEU A 111 7.44 17.94 16.95
C LEU A 111 7.35 18.94 18.10
N ASN A 112 6.69 20.09 17.91
CA ASN A 112 6.44 21.03 19.01
C ASN A 112 5.08 20.76 19.69
N ALA A 113 4.49 19.58 19.52
CA ALA A 113 3.28 19.14 20.22
C ALA A 113 3.60 18.79 21.69
N ASP A 114 4.12 19.74 22.45
CA ASP A 114 4.79 19.51 23.74
C ASP A 114 3.93 18.72 24.74
N SER A 115 2.67 19.10 24.93
CA SER A 115 1.76 18.40 25.85
C SER A 115 1.56 16.94 25.44
N PHE A 116 1.46 16.67 24.15
CA PHE A 116 1.30 15.32 23.62
C PHE A 116 2.59 14.51 23.74
N ILE A 117 3.71 15.08 23.31
CA ILE A 117 5.02 14.41 23.32
C ILE A 117 5.47 14.14 24.75
N ASN A 118 5.25 15.06 25.69
CA ASN A 118 5.57 14.85 27.10
C ASN A 118 4.71 13.74 27.72
N LEU A 119 3.45 13.61 27.29
CA LEU A 119 2.57 12.53 27.75
C LEU A 119 2.97 11.17 27.17
N ALA A 120 3.42 11.12 25.92
CA ALA A 120 3.81 9.88 25.26
C ALA A 120 5.15 9.30 25.79
N ASP A 121 5.20 7.99 26.00
CA ASP A 121 6.45 7.29 26.34
C ASP A 121 7.36 7.19 25.11
N LYS A 122 6.78 6.72 24.01
CA LYS A 122 7.38 6.71 22.68
C LYS A 122 6.38 7.19 21.63
N ILE A 123 6.88 7.69 20.51
CA ILE A 123 6.06 8.27 19.44
C ILE A 123 6.44 7.70 18.07
N TYR A 124 5.42 7.59 17.22
CA TYR A 124 5.56 7.51 15.77
C TYR A 124 5.55 8.94 15.22
N TYR A 125 6.62 9.36 14.55
CA TYR A 125 6.70 10.69 13.97
C TYR A 125 6.39 10.63 12.48
N PHE A 126 5.40 11.38 12.02
CA PHE A 126 5.09 11.49 10.59
C PHE A 126 5.43 12.90 10.10
N ASP A 127 6.53 13.04 9.38
CA ASP A 127 6.96 14.31 8.81
C ASP A 127 6.06 14.65 7.62
N ALA A 128 5.07 15.52 7.87
CA ALA A 128 4.19 16.05 6.85
C ALA A 128 4.70 17.39 6.28
N GLU A 129 5.79 17.94 6.80
CA GLU A 129 6.27 19.27 6.39
C GLU A 129 7.75 19.44 6.74
N ILE A 130 8.61 18.94 5.84
CA ILE A 130 10.06 18.93 6.01
C ILE A 130 10.64 20.33 6.22
N SER A 131 9.98 21.40 5.73
CA SER A 131 10.43 22.77 5.95
C SER A 131 10.49 23.12 7.44
N HIS A 132 9.55 22.62 8.25
CA HIS A 132 9.58 22.78 9.70
C HIS A 132 10.63 21.88 10.36
N THR A 133 10.78 20.64 9.89
CA THR A 133 11.83 19.71 10.34
C THR A 133 13.24 20.29 10.13
N LEU A 134 13.46 20.97 9.00
CA LEU A 134 14.73 21.60 8.65
C LEU A 134 15.00 22.92 9.39
N SER A 135 13.94 23.57 9.87
CA SER A 135 14.02 24.86 10.56
C SER A 135 13.76 24.69 12.06
N SER A 136 12.59 25.11 12.54
CA SER A 136 12.25 25.26 13.95
C SER A 136 12.20 23.94 14.74
N GLN A 137 12.05 22.80 14.07
CA GLN A 137 11.90 21.50 14.73
C GLN A 137 13.17 20.64 14.71
N ARG A 138 14.25 21.09 14.05
CA ARG A 138 15.49 20.30 13.85
C ARG A 138 16.14 19.87 15.16
N GLU A 139 16.23 20.78 16.12
CA GLU A 139 16.80 20.47 17.43
C GLU A 139 15.92 19.54 18.25
N VAL A 140 14.61 19.71 18.15
CA VAL A 140 13.64 18.86 18.85
C VAL A 140 13.74 17.43 18.32
N LEU A 141 13.79 17.25 17.00
CA LEU A 141 13.99 15.95 16.36
C LEU A 141 15.25 15.25 16.88
N ARG A 142 16.39 15.96 16.90
CA ARG A 142 17.66 15.42 17.42
C ARG A 142 17.58 15.02 18.89
N LYS A 143 16.94 15.85 19.73
CA LYS A 143 16.74 15.55 21.16
C LYS A 143 15.89 14.30 21.35
N LEU A 144 14.84 14.12 20.54
CA LEU A 144 13.96 12.95 20.61
C LEU A 144 14.64 11.66 20.17
N PHE A 145 15.48 11.70 19.12
CA PHE A 145 16.32 10.56 18.75
C PHE A 145 17.33 10.19 19.83
N LYS A 146 18.06 11.18 20.39
CA LYS A 146 19.01 10.94 21.49
C LYS A 146 18.34 10.31 22.72
N LYS A 147 17.07 10.65 22.98
CA LYS A 147 16.26 10.09 24.07
C LYS A 147 15.59 8.75 23.72
N ASN A 148 15.83 8.18 22.55
CA ASN A 148 15.16 6.97 22.05
C ASN A 148 13.62 7.06 22.11
N LYS A 149 13.08 8.26 21.85
CA LYS A 149 11.64 8.55 21.97
C LYS A 149 10.87 8.28 20.68
N ILE A 150 11.54 8.28 19.52
CA ILE A 150 10.92 8.01 18.22
C ILE A 150 11.05 6.53 17.88
N ILE A 151 9.93 5.86 17.58
CA ILE A 151 9.87 4.46 17.16
C ILE A 151 10.19 4.35 15.68
N LYS A 152 9.42 5.08 14.86
CA LYS A 152 9.54 5.14 13.40
C LYS A 152 9.28 6.55 12.92
N VAL A 153 9.89 6.87 11.77
CA VAL A 153 9.60 8.07 11.00
C VAL A 153 8.83 7.67 9.75
N GLY A 154 7.78 8.41 9.41
CA GLY A 154 7.09 8.31 8.13
C GLY A 154 7.03 9.67 7.44
N THR A 155 6.72 9.68 6.15
CA THR A 155 6.51 10.89 5.36
C THR A 155 5.59 10.58 4.17
N HIS A 156 4.95 11.61 3.63
CA HIS A 156 4.13 11.49 2.42
C HIS A 156 4.86 11.82 1.12
N SER A 157 6.15 12.16 1.15
CA SER A 157 6.88 12.60 -0.04
C SER A 157 8.10 11.74 -0.32
N LYS A 158 8.26 11.30 -1.57
CA LYS A 158 9.45 10.54 -2.01
C LYS A 158 10.72 11.37 -1.91
N THR A 159 10.59 12.68 -2.11
CA THR A 159 11.70 13.63 -1.93
C THR A 159 12.13 13.69 -0.48
N GLN A 160 11.18 13.72 0.46
CA GLN A 160 11.50 13.68 1.89
C GLN A 160 12.13 12.34 2.29
N VAL A 161 11.69 11.21 1.71
CA VAL A 161 12.37 9.91 1.88
C VAL A 161 13.83 10.01 1.45
N GLY A 162 14.10 10.58 0.27
CA GLY A 162 15.46 10.81 -0.22
C GLY A 162 16.29 11.67 0.72
N TRP A 163 15.71 12.74 1.26
CA TRP A 163 16.38 13.60 2.24
C TRP A 163 16.77 12.84 3.51
N TYR A 164 15.87 12.05 4.09
CA TYR A 164 16.13 11.26 5.29
C TYR A 164 17.21 10.19 5.05
N LEU A 165 17.18 9.52 3.90
CA LEU A 165 18.19 8.54 3.51
C LEU A 165 19.58 9.18 3.42
N GLN A 166 19.68 10.34 2.77
CA GLN A 166 20.96 11.05 2.58
C GLN A 166 21.50 11.69 3.87
N ASN A 167 20.62 12.27 4.71
CA ASN A 167 21.05 13.14 5.81
C ASN A 167 21.00 12.48 7.19
N GLN A 168 20.20 11.45 7.37
CA GLN A 168 20.00 10.79 8.66
C GLN A 168 20.30 9.28 8.62
N ASN A 169 20.63 8.73 7.44
CA ASN A 169 20.73 7.27 7.23
C ASN A 169 19.47 6.54 7.73
N LEU A 170 18.31 7.19 7.59
CA LEU A 170 17.01 6.66 7.99
C LEU A 170 16.18 6.38 6.74
N SER A 171 15.50 5.24 6.73
CA SER A 171 14.52 4.90 5.70
C SER A 171 13.10 5.11 6.27
N PRO A 172 12.51 6.30 6.11
CA PRO A 172 11.18 6.57 6.64
C PRO A 172 10.11 5.80 5.85
N ASN A 173 9.02 5.44 6.54
CA ASN A 173 7.84 4.83 5.92
C ASN A 173 7.17 5.85 4.97
N PHE A 174 7.13 5.53 3.69
CA PHE A 174 6.39 6.33 2.71
C PHE A 174 4.89 6.00 2.75
N ILE A 175 4.08 7.00 3.08
CA ILE A 175 2.61 6.93 3.04
C ILE A 175 2.12 8.16 2.29
N ASN A 176 1.89 8.01 0.98
CA ASN A 176 1.46 9.14 0.17
C ASN A 176 0.13 9.72 0.67
N GLU A 177 -0.05 11.01 0.39
CA GLU A 177 -1.28 11.72 0.71
C GLU A 177 -2.51 11.11 0.03
N TRP A 178 -3.70 11.48 0.51
CA TRP A 178 -4.96 11.13 -0.15
C TRP A 178 -6.11 12.04 0.24
N SER A 179 -7.18 11.96 -0.54
CA SER A 179 -8.48 12.56 -0.23
C SER A 179 -9.57 11.49 -0.27
N ASP A 180 -10.58 11.63 0.59
CA ASP A 180 -11.73 10.74 0.60
C ASP A 180 -12.55 10.91 -0.67
N ILE A 181 -12.48 9.93 -1.58
CA ILE A 181 -13.13 10.00 -2.90
C ILE A 181 -14.66 9.99 -2.83
N LYS A 182 -15.25 9.62 -1.68
CA LYS A 182 -16.71 9.70 -1.48
C LYS A 182 -17.16 11.16 -1.30
N ILE A 183 -16.28 11.98 -0.71
CA ILE A 183 -16.46 13.41 -0.43
C ILE A 183 -15.91 14.24 -1.61
N TRP A 184 -14.65 14.01 -1.96
CA TRP A 184 -13.89 14.69 -3.00
C TRP A 184 -14.12 14.00 -4.35
N LYS A 185 -15.20 14.40 -5.03
CA LYS A 185 -15.57 13.84 -6.33
C LYS A 185 -15.99 14.91 -7.33
N GLN A 186 -15.83 14.60 -8.61
CA GLN A 186 -16.27 15.45 -9.70
C GLN A 186 -17.79 15.68 -9.69
N ASN A 187 -18.18 16.87 -10.14
CA ASN A 187 -19.56 17.20 -10.48
C ASN A 187 -19.56 18.05 -11.76
N SER A 188 -19.63 17.38 -12.91
CA SER A 188 -19.55 18.03 -14.23
C SER A 188 -20.63 19.08 -14.45
N ASN A 189 -21.80 18.93 -13.83
CA ASN A 189 -22.94 19.85 -14.01
C ASN A 189 -22.73 21.20 -13.33
N LYS A 190 -21.83 21.28 -12.35
CA LYS A 190 -21.49 22.55 -11.67
C LYS A 190 -20.39 23.35 -12.37
N ARG A 191 -19.67 22.71 -13.30
CA ARG A 191 -18.47 23.27 -13.91
C ARG A 191 -18.84 24.43 -14.83
N VAL A 192 -18.20 25.57 -14.63
CA VAL A 192 -18.30 26.73 -15.50
C VAL A 192 -17.04 26.76 -16.38
N LEU A 193 -17.21 26.70 -17.70
CA LEU A 193 -16.09 26.74 -18.65
C LEU A 193 -15.30 28.04 -18.51
N GLY A 194 -13.97 27.97 -18.57
CA GLY A 194 -13.11 29.14 -18.44
C GLY A 194 -12.96 29.70 -17.02
N LYS A 195 -13.72 29.19 -16.04
CA LYS A 195 -13.58 29.59 -14.64
C LYS A 195 -12.33 28.97 -14.02
N ILE A 196 -11.48 29.82 -13.44
CA ILE A 196 -10.17 29.46 -12.90
C ILE A 196 -10.16 29.65 -11.38
N GLY A 197 -9.95 28.55 -10.66
CA GLY A 197 -9.81 28.56 -9.21
C GLY A 197 -8.36 28.68 -8.76
N TYR A 198 -8.12 29.42 -7.68
CA TYR A 198 -6.81 29.47 -7.02
C TYR A 198 -7.00 29.58 -5.50
N MET A 199 -5.94 29.30 -4.74
CA MET A 199 -5.88 29.56 -3.30
C MET A 199 -4.88 30.67 -3.01
N ASN A 200 -5.15 31.49 -1.99
CA ASN A 200 -4.23 32.54 -1.56
C ASN A 200 -3.10 31.93 -0.73
N GLU A 201 -1.88 31.93 -1.26
CA GLU A 201 -0.69 31.30 -0.65
C GLU A 201 0.15 32.28 0.20
N GLU A 202 -0.33 33.52 0.37
CA GLU A 202 0.31 34.61 1.11
C GLU A 202 1.69 35.01 0.56
N LYS A 203 1.79 36.28 0.11
CA LYS A 203 2.82 36.90 -0.77
C LYS A 203 2.45 36.80 -2.25
N ASN A 204 2.31 37.98 -2.88
CA ASN A 204 2.19 38.22 -4.32
C ASN A 204 1.09 37.48 -5.11
N THR A 205 0.32 36.55 -4.52
CA THR A 205 -0.73 35.81 -5.25
C THR A 205 -1.70 36.73 -5.98
N LYS A 206 -2.16 37.81 -5.33
CA LYS A 206 -3.06 38.79 -5.98
C LYS A 206 -2.39 39.52 -7.15
N THR A 207 -1.11 39.85 -7.01
CA THR A 207 -0.32 40.50 -8.06
C THR A 207 -0.17 39.56 -9.26
N GLU A 208 0.23 38.32 -9.03
CA GLU A 208 0.38 37.30 -10.07
C GLU A 208 -0.95 36.99 -10.78
N ILE A 209 -2.06 36.90 -10.05
CA ILE A 209 -3.39 36.72 -10.66
C ILE A 209 -3.76 37.91 -11.55
N ASN A 210 -3.46 39.15 -11.12
CA ASN A 210 -3.69 40.34 -11.94
C ASN A 210 -2.83 40.35 -13.21
N GLU A 211 -1.56 39.98 -13.11
CA GLU A 211 -0.66 39.84 -14.27
C GLU A 211 -1.18 38.79 -15.24
N ILE A 212 -1.56 37.60 -14.74
CA ILE A 212 -2.11 36.52 -15.56
C ILE A 212 -3.37 37.00 -16.27
N LYS A 213 -4.27 37.69 -15.56
CA LYS A 213 -5.49 38.25 -16.12
C LYS A 213 -5.21 39.23 -17.25
N GLN A 214 -4.29 40.18 -17.04
CA GLN A 214 -3.90 41.16 -18.07
C GLN A 214 -3.34 40.48 -19.32
N VAL A 215 -2.47 39.47 -19.16
CA VAL A 215 -1.90 38.73 -20.30
C VAL A 215 -2.99 37.96 -21.07
N CYS A 216 -3.95 37.35 -20.37
CA CYS A 216 -5.09 36.67 -21.02
C CYS A 216 -5.97 37.65 -21.79
N GLU A 217 -6.31 38.80 -21.19
CA GLU A 217 -7.12 39.86 -21.82
C GLU A 217 -6.45 40.42 -23.09
N LEU A 218 -5.13 40.64 -23.06
CA LEU A 218 -4.35 41.07 -24.23
C LEU A 218 -4.39 40.07 -25.39
N HIS A 219 -4.62 38.79 -25.10
CA HIS A 219 -4.78 37.73 -26.11
C HIS A 219 -6.24 37.44 -26.47
N GLY A 220 -7.17 38.30 -26.03
CA GLY A 220 -8.60 38.16 -26.31
C GLY A 220 -9.28 37.01 -25.56
N ILE A 221 -8.69 36.54 -24.45
CA ILE A 221 -9.23 35.46 -23.63
C ILE A 221 -9.79 36.04 -22.32
N ASP A 222 -11.11 35.99 -22.18
CA ASP A 222 -11.79 36.38 -20.94
C ASP A 222 -11.76 35.21 -19.93
N VAL A 223 -11.26 35.49 -18.72
CA VAL A 223 -11.06 34.51 -17.66
C VAL A 223 -11.69 34.99 -16.35
N ASP A 224 -12.54 34.15 -15.76
CA ASP A 224 -13.15 34.39 -14.46
C ASP A 224 -12.35 33.70 -13.35
N PHE A 225 -11.79 34.49 -12.44
CA PHE A 225 -10.99 33.99 -11.31
C PHE A 225 -11.82 33.90 -10.03
N ILE A 226 -11.69 32.79 -9.32
CA ILE A 226 -12.27 32.60 -7.99
C ILE A 226 -11.21 32.22 -6.96
N GLU A 227 -11.14 33.00 -5.88
CA GLU A 227 -10.41 32.61 -4.68
C GLU A 227 -11.18 31.51 -3.93
N ILE A 228 -10.56 30.35 -3.81
CA ILE A 228 -11.10 29.18 -3.10
C ILE A 228 -10.68 29.27 -1.64
N ASN A 229 -11.66 29.33 -0.73
CA ASN A 229 -11.43 29.39 0.71
C ASN A 229 -12.66 28.96 1.52
N GLY A 230 -12.43 28.60 2.77
CA GLY A 230 -13.48 28.30 3.74
C GLY A 230 -13.51 26.84 4.19
N ASP A 231 -14.66 26.40 4.66
CA ASP A 231 -14.85 25.01 5.09
C ASP A 231 -14.80 24.03 3.91
N GLU A 232 -14.60 22.75 4.23
CA GLU A 232 -14.39 21.70 3.24
C GLU A 232 -15.55 21.61 2.23
N LYS A 233 -16.79 21.81 2.70
CA LYS A 233 -17.97 21.78 1.82
C LYS A 233 -17.97 22.94 0.83
N LYS A 234 -17.63 24.14 1.28
CA LYS A 234 -17.50 25.33 0.43
C LYS A 234 -16.36 25.16 -0.56
N VAL A 235 -15.19 24.71 -0.11
CA VAL A 235 -14.01 24.47 -0.97
C VAL A 235 -14.34 23.46 -2.08
N ILE A 236 -14.96 22.32 -1.74
CA ILE A 236 -15.38 21.32 -2.74
C ILE A 236 -16.34 21.94 -3.74
N SER A 237 -17.34 22.71 -3.30
CA SER A 237 -18.31 23.32 -4.21
C SER A 237 -17.68 24.37 -5.11
N GLN A 238 -16.71 25.15 -4.61
CA GLN A 238 -15.98 26.13 -5.42
C GLN A 238 -15.09 25.42 -6.45
N MET A 239 -14.31 24.41 -6.04
CA MET A 239 -13.47 23.62 -6.95
C MET A 239 -14.30 22.88 -8.00
N GLN A 240 -15.43 22.27 -7.64
CA GLN A 240 -16.36 21.65 -8.60
C GLN A 240 -16.91 22.63 -9.65
N SER A 241 -16.92 23.93 -9.34
CA SER A 241 -17.34 24.96 -10.29
C SER A 241 -16.23 25.38 -11.26
N CYS A 242 -14.98 25.04 -10.97
CA CYS A 242 -13.82 25.46 -11.76
C CYS A 242 -13.57 24.53 -12.95
N ASP A 243 -13.16 25.13 -14.06
CA ASP A 243 -12.64 24.43 -15.23
C ASP A 243 -11.15 24.11 -15.04
N ILE A 244 -10.40 25.11 -14.55
CA ILE A 244 -8.97 25.07 -14.31
C ILE A 244 -8.69 25.41 -12.84
N PHE A 245 -7.67 24.80 -12.25
CA PHE A 245 -7.14 25.17 -10.94
C PHE A 245 -5.66 25.54 -11.03
N LEU A 246 -5.28 26.66 -10.41
CA LEU A 246 -3.91 27.13 -10.34
C LEU A 246 -3.26 26.75 -9.01
N GLY A 247 -2.24 25.91 -9.08
CA GLY A 247 -1.33 25.61 -7.98
C GLY A 247 -0.26 26.67 -7.86
N MET A 248 -0.56 27.77 -7.17
CA MET A 248 0.32 28.94 -7.04
C MET A 248 1.31 28.85 -5.86
N ASN A 249 1.33 27.73 -5.16
CA ASN A 249 2.28 27.50 -4.08
C ASN A 249 3.70 27.43 -4.64
N GLN A 250 4.60 28.28 -4.13
CA GLN A 250 5.99 28.40 -4.59
C GLN A 250 6.97 27.50 -3.84
N GLY A 251 6.48 26.68 -2.91
CA GLY A 251 7.27 25.84 -1.99
C GLY A 251 7.69 26.59 -0.72
N LYS A 252 7.68 25.89 0.41
CA LYS A 252 8.03 26.47 1.74
C LYS A 252 9.53 26.38 2.04
N ASN A 253 10.26 25.49 1.36
CA ASN A 253 11.70 25.35 1.47
C ASN A 253 12.39 25.61 0.12
N ILE A 254 13.51 26.33 0.13
CA ILE A 254 14.22 26.72 -1.11
C ILE A 254 14.85 25.54 -1.87
N LEU A 255 15.26 24.48 -1.16
CA LEU A 255 15.88 23.30 -1.76
C LEU A 255 14.89 22.14 -1.92
N TRP A 256 14.01 21.96 -0.94
CA TRP A 256 13.14 20.78 -0.84
C TRP A 256 11.68 21.08 -1.18
N GLY A 257 11.35 22.34 -1.46
CA GLY A 257 9.99 22.76 -1.84
C GLY A 257 8.96 22.52 -0.74
N GLU A 258 7.78 22.07 -1.16
CA GLU A 258 6.75 21.47 -0.31
C GLU A 258 6.68 19.96 -0.60
N GLY A 259 6.32 19.16 0.41
CA GLY A 259 6.32 17.69 0.34
C GLY A 259 5.41 17.12 -0.76
N CYS A 260 4.10 17.25 -0.60
CA CYS A 260 3.12 16.80 -1.57
C CYS A 260 1.86 17.68 -1.47
N PRO A 261 1.80 18.81 -2.21
CA PRO A 261 0.74 19.80 -2.08
C PRO A 261 -0.66 19.19 -2.26
N ARG A 262 -1.57 19.45 -1.32
CA ARG A 262 -2.89 18.79 -1.27
C ARG A 262 -3.92 19.45 -2.19
N SER A 263 -3.88 20.78 -2.32
CA SER A 263 -4.94 21.55 -2.99
C SER A 263 -5.07 21.20 -4.47
N GLN A 264 -3.95 20.96 -5.16
CA GLN A 264 -3.92 20.50 -6.54
C GLN A 264 -4.50 19.08 -6.68
N GLN A 265 -4.20 18.17 -5.75
CA GLN A 265 -4.77 16.82 -5.73
C GLN A 265 -6.29 16.86 -5.55
N GLU A 266 -6.76 17.70 -4.62
CA GLU A 266 -8.16 17.97 -4.37
C GLU A 266 -8.88 18.57 -5.60
N ALA A 267 -8.21 19.48 -6.30
CA ALA A 267 -8.68 20.02 -7.57
C ALA A 267 -8.79 18.94 -8.66
N MET A 268 -7.81 18.02 -8.76
CA MET A 268 -7.91 16.89 -9.68
C MET A 268 -9.09 15.96 -9.33
N HIS A 269 -9.31 15.66 -8.05
CA HIS A 269 -10.44 14.83 -7.58
C HIS A 269 -11.81 15.44 -7.91
N THR A 270 -11.91 16.77 -7.85
CA THR A 270 -13.13 17.53 -8.23
C THR A 270 -13.24 17.76 -9.75
N GLY A 271 -12.22 17.33 -10.49
CA GLY A 271 -12.21 17.27 -11.94
C GLY A 271 -11.67 18.53 -12.62
N CYS A 272 -10.93 19.40 -11.94
CA CYS A 272 -10.24 20.53 -12.58
C CYS A 272 -9.11 20.04 -13.49
N ALA A 273 -8.82 20.78 -14.56
CA ALA A 273 -7.49 20.73 -15.17
C ALA A 273 -6.52 21.52 -14.29
N VAL A 274 -5.35 21.00 -13.98
CA VAL A 274 -4.41 21.64 -13.06
C VAL A 274 -3.23 22.23 -13.81
N ILE A 275 -2.91 23.48 -13.50
CA ILE A 275 -1.67 24.17 -13.88
C ILE A 275 -1.00 24.58 -12.57
N ALA A 276 0.26 24.25 -12.36
CA ALA A 276 0.92 24.56 -11.10
C ALA A 276 2.38 24.94 -11.31
N TYR A 277 2.93 25.71 -10.37
CA TYR A 277 4.37 25.92 -10.33
C TYR A 277 5.12 24.60 -10.11
N ASP A 278 6.32 24.54 -10.68
CA ASP A 278 7.25 23.44 -10.56
C ASP A 278 7.88 23.44 -9.16
N VAL A 279 7.11 22.91 -8.23
CA VAL A 279 7.54 22.58 -6.87
C VAL A 279 7.75 21.08 -6.81
N ILE A 280 8.82 20.66 -6.13
CA ILE A 280 9.23 19.25 -6.09
C ILE A 280 8.08 18.30 -5.73
N GLY A 281 7.23 18.66 -4.75
CA GLY A 281 6.09 17.84 -4.37
C GLY A 281 4.98 17.71 -5.43
N ASN A 282 4.82 18.70 -6.32
CA ASN A 282 3.87 18.61 -7.44
C ASN A 282 4.31 17.54 -8.44
N ARG A 283 5.61 17.28 -8.58
CA ARG A 283 6.16 16.26 -9.50
C ARG A 283 5.76 14.83 -9.14
N GLU A 284 5.19 14.61 -7.94
CA GLU A 284 4.69 13.28 -7.55
C GLU A 284 3.39 12.89 -8.28
N TYR A 285 2.65 13.86 -8.81
CA TYR A 285 1.37 13.61 -9.49
C TYR A 285 1.10 14.48 -10.72
N ILE A 286 1.89 15.54 -10.96
CA ILE A 286 1.85 16.34 -12.19
C ILE A 286 2.98 15.88 -13.11
N PHE A 287 2.66 14.93 -13.98
CA PHE A 287 3.41 14.66 -15.20
C PHE A 287 3.00 15.66 -16.26
N ASP A 288 3.95 16.50 -16.65
CA ASP A 288 3.73 17.65 -17.54
C ASP A 288 3.06 17.23 -18.86
N ASP A 289 2.07 18.01 -19.28
CA ASP A 289 1.19 17.80 -20.43
C ASP A 289 0.50 16.41 -20.51
N ILE A 290 0.56 15.62 -19.44
CA ILE A 290 -0.07 14.30 -19.33
C ILE A 290 -1.20 14.33 -18.31
N THR A 291 -0.93 14.77 -17.07
CA THR A 291 -1.89 14.78 -15.94
C THR A 291 -2.24 16.18 -15.45
N GLY A 292 -1.46 17.17 -15.88
CA GLY A 292 -1.57 18.59 -15.60
C GLY A 292 -0.41 19.29 -16.29
N CYS A 293 -0.27 20.61 -16.09
CA CYS A 293 0.82 21.39 -16.66
C CYS A 293 1.68 21.99 -15.56
N MET A 294 2.98 21.92 -15.75
CA MET A 294 3.98 22.35 -14.79
C MET A 294 4.70 23.59 -15.33
N ILE A 295 4.72 24.64 -14.53
CA ILE A 295 5.25 25.95 -14.92
C ILE A 295 6.47 26.27 -14.09
N GLU A 296 7.50 26.83 -14.69
CA GLU A 296 8.67 27.32 -13.95
C GLU A 296 8.22 28.19 -12.76
N ASN A 297 8.79 27.94 -11.58
CA ASN A 297 8.35 28.59 -10.35
C ASN A 297 8.51 30.11 -10.44
N LYS A 298 7.48 30.86 -9.99
CA LYS A 298 7.40 32.35 -10.05
C LYS A 298 7.31 32.95 -11.46
N ARG A 299 7.01 32.15 -12.49
CA ARG A 299 6.76 32.62 -13.86
C ARG A 299 5.26 32.71 -14.15
N SER A 300 4.62 33.73 -13.57
CA SER A 300 3.19 34.04 -13.79
C SER A 300 2.89 34.30 -15.27
N ASP A 301 3.83 34.87 -16.01
CA ASP A 301 3.80 35.07 -17.46
C ASP A 301 3.65 33.74 -18.22
N LEU A 302 4.47 32.73 -17.89
CA LEU A 302 4.38 31.41 -18.51
C LEU A 302 3.09 30.68 -18.10
N MET A 303 2.62 30.90 -16.87
CA MET A 303 1.34 30.36 -16.41
C MET A 303 0.18 30.93 -17.25
N ALA A 304 0.21 32.23 -17.56
CA ALA A 304 -0.78 32.88 -18.42
C ALA A 304 -0.76 32.31 -19.85
N LEU A 305 0.43 32.15 -20.45
CA LEU A 305 0.57 31.55 -21.77
C LEU A 305 0.01 30.11 -21.81
N LYS A 306 0.25 29.32 -20.77
CA LYS A 306 -0.31 27.96 -20.67
C LYS A 306 -1.83 27.96 -20.48
N ILE A 307 -2.38 28.94 -19.76
CA ILE A 307 -3.84 29.12 -19.65
C ILE A 307 -4.43 29.41 -21.04
N ILE A 308 -3.84 30.33 -21.81
CA ILE A 308 -4.26 30.67 -23.17
C ILE A 308 -4.24 29.43 -24.07
N GLU A 309 -3.15 28.65 -24.03
CA GLU A 309 -3.03 27.39 -24.77
C GLU A 309 -4.16 26.40 -24.43
N ILE A 310 -4.39 26.17 -23.13
CA ILE A 310 -5.37 25.20 -22.62
C ILE A 310 -6.81 25.62 -22.92
N ILE A 311 -7.12 26.92 -22.86
CA ILE A 311 -8.44 27.43 -23.20
C ILE A 311 -8.73 27.25 -24.69
N ASN A 312 -7.75 27.55 -25.55
CA ASN A 312 -7.89 27.40 -27.01
C ASN A 312 -7.85 25.94 -27.48
N ASN A 313 -7.25 25.03 -26.71
CA ASN A 313 -7.16 23.61 -27.04
C ASN A 313 -8.01 22.73 -26.12
N LYS A 314 -9.32 22.71 -26.37
CA LYS A 314 -10.30 21.90 -25.61
C LYS A 314 -9.91 20.42 -25.54
N LYS A 315 -9.41 19.84 -26.63
CA LYS A 315 -9.02 18.42 -26.68
C LYS A 315 -7.87 18.13 -25.72
N PHE A 316 -6.88 19.02 -25.68
CA PHE A 316 -5.75 18.92 -24.77
C PHE A 316 -6.19 19.08 -23.30
N LYS A 317 -7.00 20.10 -22.99
CA LYS A 317 -7.56 20.33 -21.65
C LYS A 317 -8.30 19.10 -21.10
N GLU A 318 -9.20 18.52 -21.90
CA GLU A 318 -9.97 17.34 -21.45
C GLU A 318 -9.08 16.09 -21.33
N LYS A 319 -8.02 15.98 -22.15
CA LYS A 319 -7.02 14.90 -22.01
C LYS A 319 -6.29 15.00 -20.66
N ILE A 320 -5.70 16.15 -20.33
CA ILE A 320 -4.97 16.30 -19.06
C ILE A 320 -5.90 16.15 -17.85
N ARG A 321 -7.12 16.67 -17.92
CA ARG A 321 -8.14 16.50 -16.87
C ARG A 321 -8.46 15.04 -16.62
N LYS A 322 -8.79 14.29 -17.69
CA LYS A 322 -9.17 12.88 -17.58
C LYS A 322 -8.02 12.06 -17.00
N ASN A 323 -6.80 12.29 -17.49
CA ASN A 323 -5.62 11.59 -17.02
C ASN A 323 -5.30 11.94 -15.55
N GLY A 324 -5.36 13.22 -15.18
CA GLY A 324 -5.15 13.68 -13.80
C GLY A 324 -6.17 13.08 -12.83
N TYR A 325 -7.45 13.07 -13.22
CA TYR A 325 -8.52 12.46 -12.44
C TYR A 325 -8.32 10.94 -12.26
N GLU A 326 -8.03 10.21 -13.34
CA GLU A 326 -7.78 8.75 -13.24
C GLU A 326 -6.53 8.45 -12.41
N PHE A 327 -5.47 9.25 -12.53
CA PHE A 327 -4.27 9.07 -11.72
C PHE A 327 -4.55 9.32 -10.23
N ILE A 328 -5.15 10.46 -9.88
CA ILE A 328 -5.36 10.86 -8.49
C ILE A 328 -6.33 9.91 -7.77
N LYS A 329 -7.38 9.45 -8.46
CA LYS A 329 -8.36 8.48 -7.95
C LYS A 329 -7.72 7.14 -7.58
N ASN A 330 -6.72 6.70 -8.35
CA ASN A 330 -6.09 5.40 -8.14
C ASN A 330 -4.92 5.44 -7.14
N VAL A 331 -4.18 6.56 -7.09
CA VAL A 331 -2.95 6.68 -6.28
C VAL A 331 -3.19 7.42 -4.95
N PHE A 332 -3.93 8.52 -4.99
CA PHE A 332 -4.16 9.45 -3.87
C PHE A 332 -5.60 9.32 -3.34
N SER A 333 -6.01 8.08 -3.12
CA SER A 333 -7.26 7.67 -2.46
C SER A 333 -6.99 6.76 -1.27
N GLU A 334 -8.05 6.33 -0.57
CA GLU A 334 -7.99 5.39 0.56
C GLU A 334 -7.38 4.02 0.19
N ASN A 335 -7.32 3.70 -1.10
CA ASN A 335 -6.85 2.41 -1.59
C ASN A 335 -5.42 2.10 -1.11
N GLY A 336 -5.27 0.96 -0.43
CA GLY A 336 -4.00 0.49 0.11
C GLY A 336 -3.45 1.28 1.30
N LYS A 337 -4.07 2.40 1.70
CA LYS A 337 -3.56 3.25 2.78
C LYS A 337 -3.55 2.54 4.13
N ILE A 338 -4.53 1.69 4.41
CA ILE A 338 -4.58 0.92 5.66
C ILE A 338 -3.33 0.05 5.83
N LYS A 339 -2.86 -0.64 4.78
CA LYS A 339 -1.66 -1.48 4.87
C LYS A 339 -0.40 -0.67 5.16
N LEU A 340 -0.28 0.51 4.55
CA LEU A 340 0.83 1.41 4.80
C LEU A 340 0.82 1.94 6.25
N LEU A 341 -0.36 2.24 6.77
CA LEU A 341 -0.55 2.65 8.17
C LEU A 341 -0.27 1.53 9.15
N GLU A 342 -0.77 0.33 8.88
CA GLU A 342 -0.50 -0.85 9.70
C GLU A 342 1.00 -1.12 9.80
N LYS A 343 1.73 -1.05 8.68
CA LYS A 343 3.20 -1.18 8.63
C LYS A 343 3.94 -0.08 9.39
N PHE A 344 3.47 1.17 9.27
CA PHE A 344 4.09 2.30 9.95
C PHE A 344 3.88 2.25 11.46
N LEU A 345 2.70 1.82 11.90
CA LEU A 345 2.31 1.79 13.30
C LEU A 345 2.57 0.45 13.99
N ASP A 346 3.24 -0.50 13.32
CA ASP A 346 3.46 -1.87 13.83
C ASP A 346 2.16 -2.57 14.23
N LEU A 347 1.08 -2.31 13.48
CA LEU A 347 -0.25 -2.90 13.69
C LEU A 347 -0.56 -4.04 12.73
N GLU A 348 0.37 -4.33 11.83
CA GLU A 348 0.35 -5.57 11.07
C GLU A 348 0.15 -6.69 12.10
N LYS A 349 -0.92 -7.46 11.94
CA LYS A 349 -0.97 -8.76 12.60
C LYS A 349 0.33 -9.46 12.21
N GLU A 350 0.86 -10.33 13.06
CA GLU A 350 1.80 -11.36 12.61
C GLU A 350 1.10 -12.25 11.56
N GLU A 351 0.83 -11.70 10.37
CA GLU A 351 1.02 -12.46 9.17
C GLU A 351 2.53 -12.64 9.14
N GLU A 352 2.99 -13.84 9.55
CA GLU A 352 4.36 -14.31 9.33
C GLU A 352 4.90 -13.59 8.09
N ASP A 353 6.01 -12.86 8.20
CA ASP A 353 6.77 -12.37 7.06
C ASP A 353 7.01 -13.57 6.13
N LYS A 354 6.07 -13.83 5.22
CA LYS A 354 6.11 -14.99 4.35
C LYS A 354 7.00 -14.56 3.22
N TYR A 355 8.31 -14.68 3.50
CA TYR A 355 9.38 -14.89 2.55
C TYR A 355 8.80 -15.34 1.20
N VAL A 356 9.17 -14.63 0.14
CA VAL A 356 8.75 -14.91 -1.24
C VAL A 356 9.99 -15.35 -1.98
N ALA A 357 10.05 -16.63 -2.33
CA ALA A 357 11.16 -17.16 -3.10
C ALA A 357 11.15 -16.62 -4.54
N ASN A 358 12.34 -16.39 -5.09
CA ASN A 358 12.55 -16.18 -6.52
C ASN A 358 13.51 -17.25 -7.09
N LEU A 359 13.52 -17.40 -8.40
CA LEU A 359 14.29 -18.46 -9.08
C LEU A 359 15.80 -18.24 -8.95
N ASP A 360 16.27 -17.00 -8.92
CA ASP A 360 17.70 -16.68 -8.83
C ASP A 360 18.29 -17.07 -7.46
N GLU A 361 17.54 -16.85 -6.38
CA GLU A 361 17.92 -17.30 -5.05
C GLU A 361 17.99 -18.82 -4.96
N LEU A 362 17.01 -19.53 -5.53
CA LEU A 362 17.04 -20.97 -5.64
C LEU A 362 18.29 -21.45 -6.38
N LYS A 363 18.61 -20.86 -7.54
CA LYS A 363 19.82 -21.19 -8.33
C LYS A 363 21.11 -20.92 -7.54
N PHE A 364 21.17 -19.80 -6.85
CA PHE A 364 22.30 -19.42 -5.99
C PHE A 364 22.53 -20.43 -4.86
N VAL A 365 21.45 -20.89 -4.22
CA VAL A 365 21.50 -21.83 -3.09
C VAL A 365 21.83 -23.25 -3.54
N PHE A 366 21.14 -23.75 -4.57
CA PHE A 366 21.10 -25.18 -4.86
C PHE A 366 22.34 -25.71 -5.59
N LYS A 367 23.16 -24.86 -6.24
CA LYS A 367 24.37 -25.26 -7.01
C LYS A 367 24.17 -26.53 -7.87
N SER A 368 22.93 -26.80 -8.29
CA SER A 368 22.46 -27.99 -9.00
C SER A 368 21.36 -27.58 -9.96
N ALA A 369 21.01 -28.45 -10.90
CA ALA A 369 19.99 -28.14 -11.90
C ALA A 369 18.63 -27.89 -11.25
N ILE A 370 17.99 -26.79 -11.65
CA ILE A 370 16.64 -26.41 -11.22
C ILE A 370 15.78 -26.34 -12.47
N PHE A 371 14.75 -27.17 -12.51
CA PHE A 371 13.85 -27.32 -13.65
C PHE A 371 12.50 -26.65 -13.37
N LEU A 372 12.56 -25.39 -12.89
CA LEU A 372 11.39 -24.55 -12.60
C LEU A 372 11.55 -23.19 -13.27
N THR A 373 10.45 -22.62 -13.71
CA THR A 373 10.31 -21.24 -14.21
C THR A 373 9.80 -20.30 -13.13
N ASP A 374 9.92 -18.97 -13.34
CA ASP A 374 9.42 -17.98 -12.37
C ASP A 374 7.91 -18.09 -12.11
N SER A 375 7.13 -18.43 -13.13
CA SER A 375 5.68 -18.56 -12.98
C SER A 375 5.31 -19.83 -12.19
N GLU A 376 6.07 -20.92 -12.35
CA GLU A 376 5.91 -22.15 -11.56
C GLU A 376 6.32 -21.92 -10.11
N VAL A 377 7.44 -21.23 -9.87
CA VAL A 377 7.88 -20.81 -8.54
C VAL A 377 6.77 -20.02 -7.84
N ARG A 378 6.15 -19.03 -8.50
CA ARG A 378 5.02 -18.27 -7.92
C ARG A 378 3.79 -19.14 -7.66
N SER A 379 3.52 -20.11 -8.54
CA SER A 379 2.35 -20.99 -8.42
C SER A 379 2.50 -21.96 -7.25
N LEU A 380 3.65 -22.61 -7.10
CA LEU A 380 3.96 -23.48 -5.97
C LEU A 380 3.82 -22.73 -4.64
N GLN A 381 4.39 -21.51 -4.55
CA GLN A 381 4.25 -20.65 -3.37
C GLN A 381 2.79 -20.30 -3.05
N LYS A 382 2.03 -19.88 -4.07
CA LYS A 382 0.62 -19.50 -3.95
C LYS A 382 -0.22 -20.65 -3.41
N TYR A 383 -0.07 -21.86 -3.96
CA TYR A 383 -0.89 -23.00 -3.55
C TYR A 383 -0.43 -23.64 -2.24
N ALA A 384 0.87 -23.61 -1.93
CA ALA A 384 1.40 -23.95 -0.60
C ALA A 384 0.86 -23.03 0.51
N LYS A 385 0.64 -21.73 0.23
CA LYS A 385 0.00 -20.80 1.17
C LYS A 385 -1.50 -21.04 1.32
N LYS A 386 -2.20 -21.41 0.23
CA LYS A 386 -3.67 -21.53 0.20
C LYS A 386 -4.20 -22.85 0.77
N THR A 387 -3.41 -23.91 0.73
CA THR A 387 -3.87 -25.23 1.17
C THR A 387 -4.26 -25.27 2.65
N LYS A 388 -5.35 -25.96 2.96
CA LYS A 388 -5.84 -26.15 4.33
C LYS A 388 -5.32 -27.43 4.99
N GLY A 389 -4.64 -28.30 4.24
CA GLY A 389 -4.15 -29.60 4.69
C GLY A 389 -2.63 -29.73 4.59
N SER A 390 -2.11 -30.93 4.88
CA SER A 390 -0.70 -31.26 4.61
C SER A 390 -0.40 -31.18 3.12
N ILE A 391 0.87 -30.93 2.80
CA ILE A 391 1.37 -30.93 1.43
C ILE A 391 2.09 -32.26 1.19
N LEU A 392 1.83 -32.89 0.05
CA LEU A 392 2.57 -34.07 -0.39
C LEU A 392 3.11 -33.84 -1.80
N GLU A 393 4.38 -34.14 -1.98
CA GLU A 393 5.13 -34.09 -3.23
C GLU A 393 5.59 -35.50 -3.58
N ILE A 394 5.45 -35.87 -4.86
CA ILE A 394 6.01 -37.08 -5.46
C ILE A 394 7.05 -36.61 -6.48
N GLY A 395 8.32 -36.99 -6.27
CA GLY A 395 9.47 -36.46 -7.02
C GLY A 395 10.10 -35.26 -6.32
N ALA A 396 11.07 -35.52 -5.44
CA ALA A 396 11.77 -34.49 -4.66
C ALA A 396 13.08 -34.05 -5.33
N ALA A 397 13.74 -34.96 -6.04
CA ALA A 397 14.99 -34.75 -6.75
C ALA A 397 16.05 -34.03 -5.90
N TYR A 398 16.54 -32.86 -6.34
CA TYR A 398 17.52 -32.09 -5.59
C TYR A 398 16.92 -31.26 -4.44
N GLY A 399 15.58 -31.17 -4.33
CA GLY A 399 14.84 -30.55 -3.23
C GLY A 399 14.30 -29.13 -3.50
N ALA A 400 14.33 -28.63 -4.74
CA ALA A 400 13.99 -27.23 -5.04
C ALA A 400 12.49 -26.95 -4.81
N SER A 401 11.62 -27.80 -5.34
CA SER A 401 10.17 -27.77 -5.09
C SER A 401 9.85 -28.06 -3.62
N SER A 402 10.54 -29.03 -2.99
CA SER A 402 10.39 -29.31 -1.55
C SER A 402 10.68 -28.07 -0.70
N SER A 403 11.74 -27.32 -1.01
CA SER A 403 12.09 -26.05 -0.37
C SER A 403 11.01 -24.99 -0.52
N LEU A 404 10.47 -24.83 -1.73
CA LEU A 404 9.37 -23.89 -2.00
C LEU A 404 8.11 -24.25 -1.21
N LEU A 405 7.68 -25.50 -1.30
CA LEU A 405 6.49 -26.00 -0.61
C LEU A 405 6.63 -25.85 0.91
N LEU A 406 7.81 -26.16 1.46
CA LEU A 406 8.10 -26.08 2.88
C LEU A 406 8.14 -24.64 3.39
N ALA A 407 8.90 -23.75 2.73
CA ALA A 407 9.04 -22.36 3.16
C ALA A 407 7.69 -21.62 3.19
N HIS A 408 6.78 -21.96 2.27
CA HIS A 408 5.51 -21.28 2.09
C HIS A 408 4.31 -22.02 2.70
N SER A 409 4.54 -23.20 3.29
CA SER A 409 3.56 -23.88 4.14
C SER A 409 3.33 -23.10 5.44
N SER A 410 2.10 -23.11 5.95
CA SER A 410 1.77 -22.54 7.27
C SER A 410 2.46 -23.33 8.40
N GLU A 411 2.83 -22.66 9.50
CA GLU A 411 3.69 -23.20 10.57
C GLU A 411 3.26 -24.56 11.15
N ASN A 412 1.96 -24.86 11.18
CA ASN A 412 1.41 -26.11 11.71
C ASN A 412 1.16 -27.20 10.66
N LYS A 413 1.58 -27.02 9.40
CA LYS A 413 1.34 -27.98 8.32
C LYS A 413 2.60 -28.79 8.04
N LYS A 414 2.41 -30.11 7.92
CA LYS A 414 3.46 -31.02 7.48
C LYS A 414 3.59 -31.03 5.97
N VAL A 415 4.82 -31.04 5.47
CA VAL A 415 5.19 -31.25 4.07
C VAL A 415 5.89 -32.59 3.96
N PHE A 416 5.45 -33.41 3.02
CA PHE A 416 6.02 -34.73 2.76
C PHE A 416 6.52 -34.77 1.33
N SER A 417 7.73 -35.27 1.13
CA SER A 417 8.29 -35.51 -0.18
C SER A 417 8.58 -36.99 -0.31
N ILE A 418 8.12 -37.64 -1.39
CA ILE A 418 8.36 -39.05 -1.67
C ILE A 418 9.24 -39.14 -2.90
N ASP A 419 10.38 -39.80 -2.76
CA ASP A 419 11.31 -40.03 -3.86
C ASP A 419 12.17 -41.26 -3.58
N PRO A 420 12.22 -42.26 -4.48
CA PRO A 420 13.08 -43.43 -4.31
C PRO A 420 14.56 -43.16 -4.63
N PHE A 421 14.91 -41.98 -5.16
CA PHE A 421 16.25 -41.57 -5.57
C PHE A 421 16.95 -42.57 -6.50
N ILE A 422 16.17 -43.18 -7.40
CA ILE A 422 16.69 -44.04 -8.45
C ILE A 422 17.19 -43.20 -9.62
N LYS A 423 18.15 -43.75 -10.38
CA LYS A 423 18.56 -43.14 -11.65
C LYS A 423 17.35 -43.13 -12.60
N ASP A 424 17.15 -42.01 -13.28
CA ASP A 424 16.12 -41.89 -14.29
C ASP A 424 16.46 -42.73 -15.54
N SER A 425 15.49 -42.87 -16.45
CA SER A 425 15.65 -43.62 -17.70
C SER A 425 16.68 -43.02 -18.66
N GLU A 426 17.18 -41.82 -18.39
CA GLU A 426 18.13 -41.07 -19.24
C GLU A 426 19.57 -41.07 -18.66
N GLY A 427 19.80 -41.64 -17.47
CA GLY A 427 21.13 -41.87 -16.91
C GLY A 427 21.91 -40.63 -16.44
N LEU A 428 21.32 -39.43 -16.56
CA LEU A 428 21.94 -38.15 -16.21
C LEU A 428 21.59 -37.69 -14.78
N PHE A 429 20.62 -38.33 -14.14
CA PHE A 429 20.14 -37.96 -12.81
C PHE A 429 21.04 -38.48 -11.67
N LYS A 430 21.63 -37.57 -10.90
CA LYS A 430 22.54 -37.85 -9.76
C LYS A 430 22.00 -37.34 -8.42
N ALA A 431 20.69 -37.12 -8.29
CA ALA A 431 20.09 -36.73 -7.03
C ALA A 431 20.15 -37.89 -6.03
N THR A 432 20.31 -37.56 -4.75
CA THR A 432 20.27 -38.54 -3.65
C THR A 432 19.54 -37.91 -2.48
N ALA A 433 18.97 -38.75 -1.60
CA ALA A 433 18.29 -38.26 -0.39
C ALA A 433 19.17 -37.33 0.44
N ASN A 434 20.46 -37.65 0.56
CA ASN A 434 21.42 -36.82 1.28
C ASN A 434 21.59 -35.44 0.62
N LYS A 435 21.70 -35.36 -0.71
CA LYS A 435 21.79 -34.08 -1.43
C LYS A 435 20.49 -33.27 -1.28
N CYS A 436 19.34 -33.92 -1.41
CA CYS A 436 18.03 -33.30 -1.20
C CYS A 436 17.93 -32.69 0.21
N LYS A 437 18.20 -33.48 1.26
CA LYS A 437 18.16 -33.00 2.66
C LYS A 437 19.12 -31.83 2.89
N LYS A 438 20.36 -31.92 2.38
CA LYS A 438 21.35 -30.84 2.50
C LYS A 438 20.89 -29.56 1.81
N ASN A 439 20.35 -29.65 0.61
CA ASN A 439 19.89 -28.48 -0.13
C ASN A 439 18.67 -27.81 0.51
N VAL A 440 17.69 -28.60 0.96
CA VAL A 440 16.51 -28.06 1.67
C VAL A 440 16.92 -27.37 2.97
N ASN A 441 17.80 -27.99 3.76
CA ASN A 441 18.33 -27.38 4.97
C ASN A 441 19.10 -26.08 4.67
N ARG A 442 19.97 -26.10 3.66
CA ARG A 442 20.75 -24.92 3.24
C ARG A 442 19.84 -23.78 2.81
N PHE A 443 18.80 -24.08 2.03
CA PHE A 443 17.82 -23.09 1.62
C PHE A 443 17.12 -22.45 2.80
N LEU A 444 16.56 -23.27 3.70
CA LEU A 444 15.87 -22.75 4.89
C LEU A 444 16.79 -21.91 5.78
N LYS A 445 18.06 -22.26 5.91
CA LYS A 445 19.07 -21.43 6.61
C LYS A 445 19.26 -20.08 5.92
N ASN A 446 19.46 -20.09 4.61
CA ASN A 446 19.68 -18.87 3.84
C ASN A 446 18.51 -17.88 3.94
N VAL A 447 17.28 -18.37 4.13
CA VAL A 447 16.07 -17.55 4.19
C VAL A 447 15.52 -17.37 5.61
N ASN A 448 16.32 -17.71 6.64
CA ASN A 448 15.97 -17.62 8.07
C ASN A 448 14.70 -18.41 8.47
N LEU A 449 14.42 -19.54 7.83
CA LEU A 449 13.27 -20.42 8.08
C LEU A 449 13.68 -21.82 8.60
N GLU A 450 14.84 -21.94 9.22
CA GLU A 450 15.43 -23.18 9.74
C GLU A 450 14.46 -24.00 10.61
N LYS A 451 13.66 -23.31 11.43
CA LYS A 451 12.65 -23.90 12.32
C LYS A 451 11.59 -24.70 11.57
N LYS A 452 11.35 -24.41 10.28
CA LYS A 452 10.38 -25.14 9.44
C LYS A 452 10.90 -26.52 9.02
N TYR A 453 12.21 -26.80 9.11
CA TYR A 453 12.75 -28.11 8.71
C TYR A 453 12.09 -29.28 9.46
N LYS A 454 11.71 -29.08 10.73
CA LYS A 454 10.99 -30.08 11.56
C LYS A 454 9.59 -30.46 11.01
N ASN A 455 9.04 -29.64 10.11
CA ASN A 455 7.74 -29.86 9.48
C ASN A 455 7.84 -30.63 8.17
N TRP A 456 9.05 -30.93 7.72
CA TRP A 456 9.30 -31.69 6.52
C TRP A 456 9.70 -33.13 6.82
N GLN A 457 9.21 -34.06 6.01
CA GLN A 457 9.60 -35.45 6.04
C GLN A 457 9.86 -35.95 4.62
N LEU A 458 11.09 -36.40 4.37
CA LEU A 458 11.45 -37.11 3.15
C LEU A 458 11.21 -38.62 3.33
N ILE A 459 10.50 -39.24 2.40
CA ILE A 459 10.16 -40.65 2.39
C ILE A 459 10.88 -41.30 1.20
N GLU A 460 11.94 -42.06 1.50
CA GLU A 460 12.84 -42.67 0.52
C GLU A 460 12.23 -43.99 0.00
N LYS A 461 11.11 -43.90 -0.72
CA LYS A 461 10.36 -45.05 -1.26
C LYS A 461 9.71 -44.68 -2.60
N TYR A 462 9.28 -45.70 -3.34
CA TYR A 462 8.30 -45.50 -4.41
C TYR A 462 6.98 -44.98 -3.84
N SER A 463 6.30 -44.13 -4.59
CA SER A 463 4.97 -43.61 -4.26
C SER A 463 3.95 -44.74 -4.04
N ASP A 464 4.07 -45.83 -4.81
CA ASP A 464 3.25 -47.04 -4.70
C ASP A 464 3.43 -47.83 -3.41
N ASP A 465 4.61 -47.73 -2.79
CA ASP A 465 4.86 -48.34 -1.49
C ASP A 465 4.50 -47.40 -0.35
N ALA A 466 4.75 -46.11 -0.53
CA ALA A 466 4.40 -45.10 0.46
C ALA A 466 2.88 -44.99 0.68
N VAL A 467 2.08 -45.15 -0.37
CA VAL A 467 0.62 -45.01 -0.30
C VAL A 467 -0.05 -46.10 0.56
N LYS A 468 0.52 -47.31 0.62
CA LYS A 468 -0.04 -48.47 1.35
C LYS A 468 -0.27 -48.19 2.83
N ASN A 469 0.58 -47.36 3.43
CA ASN A 469 0.53 -47.00 4.85
C ASN A 469 0.03 -45.57 5.08
N TRP A 470 -0.42 -44.88 4.03
CA TRP A 470 -0.83 -43.49 4.12
C TRP A 470 -2.26 -43.36 4.66
N LYS A 471 -2.44 -42.53 5.69
CA LYS A 471 -3.75 -42.29 6.33
C LYS A 471 -4.12 -40.80 6.44
N ARG A 472 -3.22 -39.90 6.06
CA ARG A 472 -3.38 -38.45 6.32
C ARG A 472 -4.09 -37.75 5.16
N LYS A 473 -4.93 -36.75 5.47
CA LYS A 473 -5.52 -35.90 4.43
C LYS A 473 -4.48 -34.98 3.82
N ILE A 474 -4.52 -34.85 2.49
CA ILE A 474 -3.59 -34.05 1.69
C ILE A 474 -4.35 -32.85 1.15
N GLY A 475 -4.00 -31.65 1.59
CA GLY A 475 -4.61 -30.43 1.07
C GLY A 475 -4.01 -29.97 -0.26
N LEU A 476 -2.77 -30.37 -0.53
CA LEU A 476 -2.08 -30.14 -1.81
C LEU A 476 -1.24 -31.37 -2.18
N LEU A 477 -1.50 -31.94 -3.36
CA LEU A 477 -0.68 -32.96 -3.99
C LEU A 477 0.12 -32.33 -5.14
N PHE A 478 1.44 -32.53 -5.17
CA PHE A 478 2.32 -32.14 -6.27
C PHE A 478 2.94 -33.41 -6.89
N ILE A 479 2.78 -33.60 -8.20
CA ILE A 479 3.26 -34.76 -8.95
C ILE A 479 4.32 -34.30 -9.97
N ASP A 480 5.56 -34.74 -9.77
CA ASP A 480 6.74 -34.48 -10.60
C ASP A 480 7.73 -35.67 -10.53
N GLY A 481 7.17 -36.89 -10.51
CA GLY A 481 7.92 -38.14 -10.40
C GLY A 481 8.42 -38.66 -11.75
N ASN A 482 7.91 -39.81 -12.18
CA ASN A 482 8.32 -40.43 -13.45
C ASN A 482 7.43 -39.95 -14.61
N HIS A 483 8.03 -39.46 -15.70
CA HIS A 483 7.29 -38.89 -16.82
C HIS A 483 6.61 -39.89 -17.78
N LYS A 484 6.67 -41.21 -17.57
CA LYS A 484 5.87 -42.16 -18.37
C LYS A 484 4.42 -42.16 -17.89
N TYR A 485 3.48 -42.22 -18.84
CA TYR A 485 2.05 -42.09 -18.60
C TYR A 485 1.52 -43.00 -17.49
N ASP A 486 1.88 -44.29 -17.49
CA ASP A 486 1.35 -45.25 -16.53
C ASP A 486 1.76 -44.90 -15.08
N PHE A 487 2.99 -44.41 -14.87
CA PHE A 487 3.45 -43.99 -13.53
C PHE A 487 2.74 -42.73 -13.04
N VAL A 488 2.67 -41.67 -13.85
CA VAL A 488 1.97 -40.42 -13.44
C VAL A 488 0.48 -40.66 -13.21
N LYS A 489 -0.16 -41.49 -14.06
CA LYS A 489 -1.56 -41.85 -13.89
C LYS A 489 -1.77 -42.63 -12.59
N ASN A 490 -0.90 -43.60 -12.32
CA ASN A 490 -0.95 -44.39 -11.11
C ASN A 490 -0.71 -43.54 -9.84
N ASP A 491 0.22 -42.58 -9.88
CA ASP A 491 0.39 -41.57 -8.83
C ASP A 491 -0.90 -40.78 -8.59
N PHE A 492 -1.56 -40.30 -9.65
CA PHE A 492 -2.81 -39.58 -9.50
C PHE A 492 -3.93 -40.46 -8.89
N GLU A 493 -4.15 -41.67 -9.43
CA GLU A 493 -5.23 -42.56 -8.99
C GLU A 493 -5.04 -43.06 -7.56
N ASN A 494 -3.80 -43.37 -7.17
CA ASN A 494 -3.51 -43.88 -5.84
C ASN A 494 -3.65 -42.79 -4.76
N TRP A 495 -3.33 -41.53 -5.09
CA TRP A 495 -3.24 -40.46 -4.11
C TRP A 495 -4.46 -39.55 -4.04
N ILE A 496 -5.27 -39.44 -5.11
CA ILE A 496 -6.44 -38.54 -5.14
C ILE A 496 -7.47 -38.83 -4.04
N LYS A 497 -7.57 -40.08 -3.56
CA LYS A 497 -8.49 -40.47 -2.48
C LYS A 497 -8.20 -39.81 -1.13
N PHE A 498 -6.98 -39.30 -0.91
CA PHE A 498 -6.59 -38.61 0.32
C PHE A 498 -6.85 -37.10 0.27
N ILE A 499 -7.28 -36.59 -0.88
CA ILE A 499 -7.49 -35.16 -1.12
C ILE A 499 -8.96 -34.82 -0.84
N PRO A 500 -9.26 -33.96 0.15
CA PRO A 500 -10.63 -33.55 0.43
C PRO A 500 -11.16 -32.63 -0.67
N LYS A 501 -12.48 -32.42 -0.68
CA LYS A 501 -13.11 -31.38 -1.49
C LYS A 501 -12.39 -30.04 -1.31
N ASP A 502 -12.23 -29.32 -2.40
CA ASP A 502 -11.46 -28.08 -2.52
C ASP A 502 -9.94 -28.19 -2.34
N GLY A 503 -9.39 -29.39 -2.15
CA GLY A 503 -7.94 -29.63 -2.18
C GLY A 503 -7.33 -29.43 -3.57
N TYR A 504 -6.02 -29.20 -3.61
CA TYR A 504 -5.28 -28.89 -4.84
C TYR A 504 -4.46 -30.07 -5.33
N ILE A 505 -4.40 -30.24 -6.65
CA ILE A 505 -3.53 -31.20 -7.33
C ILE A 505 -2.74 -30.44 -8.39
N LEU A 506 -1.43 -30.50 -8.32
CA LEU A 506 -0.49 -29.82 -9.22
C LEU A 506 0.30 -30.89 -9.96
N ILE A 507 0.34 -30.82 -11.29
CA ILE A 507 1.04 -31.80 -12.13
C ILE A 507 2.07 -31.04 -12.97
N HIS A 508 3.35 -31.32 -12.74
CA HIS A 508 4.45 -30.67 -13.47
C HIS A 508 4.54 -31.22 -14.90
N ASP A 509 5.19 -30.48 -15.80
CA ASP A 509 5.47 -30.92 -17.17
C ASP A 509 4.25 -31.36 -18.01
N SER A 510 3.05 -30.88 -17.65
CA SER A 510 1.76 -31.38 -18.14
C SER A 510 1.03 -30.43 -19.09
N CYS A 511 1.56 -29.24 -19.31
CA CYS A 511 1.09 -28.30 -20.32
C CYS A 511 2.25 -27.47 -20.90
N ASN A 512 1.97 -26.55 -21.84
CA ASN A 512 2.95 -25.56 -22.27
C ASN A 512 2.23 -24.30 -22.75
N LYS A 513 2.39 -23.19 -22.05
CA LYS A 513 1.87 -21.88 -22.49
C LYS A 513 2.91 -20.95 -23.11
N ASN A 514 4.23 -21.19 -23.02
CA ASN A 514 5.23 -20.16 -23.40
C ASN A 514 6.69 -20.63 -23.69
N LEU A 515 6.98 -21.88 -24.05
CA LEU A 515 8.36 -22.24 -24.46
C LEU A 515 8.65 -21.82 -25.91
N ILE A 516 9.41 -20.72 -26.07
CA ILE A 516 9.81 -20.12 -27.37
C ILE A 516 10.85 -20.97 -28.13
N ASN A 517 11.46 -21.99 -27.53
CA ASN A 517 12.49 -22.80 -28.19
C ASN A 517 11.95 -24.06 -28.86
N LYS A 518 12.05 -24.09 -30.20
CA LYS A 518 11.85 -25.27 -31.06
C LYS A 518 12.99 -26.28 -30.84
N ASN A 519 12.95 -27.08 -29.77
CA ASN A 519 13.69 -28.33 -29.70
C ASN A 519 12.92 -29.39 -28.90
N LYS A 520 12.48 -30.44 -29.62
CA LYS A 520 11.90 -31.75 -29.24
C LYS A 520 10.75 -31.88 -28.21
N TYR A 521 10.47 -30.91 -27.32
CA TYR A 521 9.47 -31.06 -26.24
C TYR A 521 8.25 -30.12 -26.40
N LYS A 522 7.59 -30.21 -27.55
CA LYS A 522 6.56 -29.27 -28.01
C LYS A 522 5.28 -29.21 -27.15
N PHE A 523 5.09 -30.09 -26.16
CA PHE A 523 3.82 -30.25 -25.41
C PHE A 523 3.96 -30.56 -23.90
N GLY A 524 5.12 -30.34 -23.28
CA GLY A 524 5.44 -30.99 -21.99
C GLY A 524 5.83 -32.45 -22.20
N TRP A 525 6.05 -33.20 -21.13
CA TRP A 525 6.38 -34.63 -21.25
C TRP A 525 5.12 -35.45 -21.57
N TYR A 526 5.25 -36.45 -22.44
CA TYR A 526 4.11 -37.19 -22.98
C TYR A 526 3.17 -37.75 -21.88
N GLY A 527 3.71 -38.33 -20.82
CA GLY A 527 2.91 -38.92 -19.73
C GLY A 527 2.05 -37.90 -18.99
N PRO A 528 2.63 -36.89 -18.32
CA PRO A 528 1.88 -35.85 -17.63
C PRO A 528 0.89 -35.11 -18.53
N SER A 529 1.28 -34.78 -19.77
CA SER A 529 0.41 -34.07 -20.70
C SER A 529 -0.78 -34.89 -21.16
N LYS A 530 -0.59 -36.20 -21.38
CA LYS A 530 -1.70 -37.12 -21.68
C LYS A 530 -2.65 -37.23 -20.50
N LEU A 531 -2.14 -37.38 -19.27
CA LEU A 531 -2.97 -37.41 -18.06
C LEU A 531 -3.76 -36.11 -17.90
N ALA A 532 -3.11 -34.94 -18.00
CA ALA A 532 -3.79 -33.64 -17.89
C ALA A 532 -4.92 -33.49 -18.92
N LYS A 533 -4.74 -34.00 -20.15
CA LYS A 533 -5.82 -34.02 -21.17
C LYS A 533 -7.02 -34.86 -20.72
N GLU A 534 -6.77 -36.05 -20.15
CA GLU A 534 -7.83 -36.92 -19.63
C GLU A 534 -8.57 -36.28 -18.44
N LEU A 535 -7.83 -35.62 -17.53
CA LEU A 535 -8.40 -34.95 -16.35
C LEU A 535 -9.34 -33.79 -16.69
N ARG A 536 -9.26 -33.21 -17.89
CA ARG A 536 -10.24 -32.19 -18.34
C ARG A 536 -11.67 -32.74 -18.40
N SER A 537 -11.82 -34.04 -18.63
CA SER A 537 -13.12 -34.73 -18.67
C SER A 537 -13.46 -35.44 -17.37
N ASP A 538 -12.55 -35.47 -16.39
CA ASP A 538 -12.75 -36.17 -15.12
C ASP A 538 -13.69 -35.39 -14.19
N LYS A 539 -14.75 -36.05 -13.73
CA LYS A 539 -15.76 -35.45 -12.83
C LYS A 539 -15.25 -35.19 -11.42
N ARG A 540 -14.13 -35.79 -11.02
CA ARG A 540 -13.52 -35.67 -9.69
C ARG A 540 -12.72 -34.39 -9.50
N VAL A 541 -12.28 -33.75 -10.58
CA VAL A 541 -11.41 -32.57 -10.54
C VAL A 541 -11.89 -31.47 -11.48
N LYS A 542 -11.36 -30.26 -11.29
CA LYS A 542 -11.55 -29.10 -12.17
C LYS A 542 -10.20 -28.43 -12.41
N LEU A 543 -9.84 -28.19 -13.68
CA LEU A 543 -8.71 -27.32 -13.98
C LEU A 543 -9.02 -25.89 -13.53
N ILE A 544 -8.12 -25.27 -12.77
CA ILE A 544 -8.30 -23.90 -12.26
C ILE A 544 -7.22 -22.94 -12.71
N GLU A 545 -6.03 -23.43 -13.06
CA GLU A 545 -4.91 -22.61 -13.52
C GLU A 545 -3.91 -23.46 -14.30
N GLU A 546 -3.21 -22.84 -15.24
CA GLU A 546 -2.05 -23.42 -15.94
C GLU A 546 -0.95 -22.35 -15.93
N SER A 547 0.26 -22.72 -15.54
CA SER A 547 1.40 -21.81 -15.37
C SER A 547 2.66 -22.44 -15.92
N SER A 548 3.16 -21.91 -17.05
CA SER A 548 4.25 -22.52 -17.83
C SER A 548 3.94 -23.99 -18.18
N SER A 549 4.59 -24.96 -17.51
CA SER A 549 4.41 -26.40 -17.71
C SER A 549 3.54 -27.06 -16.64
N LEU A 550 3.13 -26.30 -15.62
CA LEU A 550 2.35 -26.77 -14.48
C LEU A 550 0.85 -26.62 -14.73
N SER A 551 0.10 -27.72 -14.62
CA SER A 551 -1.37 -27.68 -14.55
C SER A 551 -1.83 -27.79 -13.10
N ILE A 552 -2.81 -26.95 -12.73
CA ILE A 552 -3.34 -26.88 -11.36
C ILE A 552 -4.82 -27.18 -11.36
N TRP A 553 -5.19 -28.17 -10.56
CA TRP A 553 -6.51 -28.74 -10.46
C TRP A 553 -7.05 -28.58 -9.04
N LYS A 554 -8.37 -28.50 -8.94
CA LYS A 554 -9.10 -28.49 -7.68
C LYS A 554 -9.99 -29.73 -7.59
N LYS A 555 -9.95 -30.43 -6.46
CA LYS A 555 -10.85 -31.56 -6.17
C LYS A 555 -12.29 -31.05 -5.99
N LYS A 556 -13.22 -31.66 -6.73
CA LYS A 556 -14.67 -31.34 -6.67
C LYS A 556 -15.36 -31.98 -5.48
#